data_AF-A0A3M1HSR8-F1
#
_entry.id   AF-A0A3M1HSR8-F1
#
_cell.length_a   1.000
_cell.length_b   1.000
_cell.length_c   1.000
_cell.angle_alpha   90.00
_cell.angle_beta   90.00
_cell.angle_gamma   90.00
#
_symmetry.space_group_name_H-M   'P 1'
#
loop_
_entity.id
_entity.type
_entity.pdbx_description
1 polymer ?
#
loop_
_entity_poly.entity_id
_entity_poly.type
_entity_poly.pdbx_seq_one_letter_code
_entity_poly.pdbx_strand_id
1 'polypeptide(L)'
;MSAGELALLPCTGAAGDFRGWRAVYLRNGMLTVVAVPDIGGRLMAFDLADYSYLYVERALQGKLFSAEENLGDGSLAAWKNYGGDKTWPAPQGWDNEQQWHGPPDPVLDTGRYHLQGPEITDDVASLEMTSPPDARTGLRIGRRVTIFRGSSRLTLDLTFTNISRRPIRWSIWDVVQLQAEQQAEDGSLLPDTTCVVTAPLNPHSRFERGFQVMFGDEDNPQWQVDEANGLFVGR
;
A
#
# COMPACT_ATOMS: atom_id res chain seq x y z
N MET A 1 -3.72 -3.33 29.79
CA MET A 1 -2.26 -3.30 29.63
C MET A 1 -1.85 -1.88 29.31
N SER A 2 -0.76 -1.40 29.89
CA SER A 2 -0.21 -0.07 29.61
C SER A 2 0.57 -0.08 28.27
N ALA A 3 0.79 1.10 27.67
CA ALA A 3 1.60 1.23 26.46
C ALA A 3 3.04 0.67 26.63
N GLY A 4 3.60 0.77 27.85
CA GLY A 4 4.91 0.22 28.18
C GLY A 4 4.94 -1.31 28.20
N GLU A 5 3.83 -1.97 28.55
CA GLU A 5 3.71 -3.44 28.52
C GLU A 5 3.57 -3.96 27.08
N LEU A 6 2.86 -3.24 26.21
CA LEU A 6 2.74 -3.58 24.78
C LEU A 6 4.09 -3.50 24.07
N ALA A 7 4.97 -2.56 24.46
CA ALA A 7 6.29 -2.39 23.87
C ALA A 7 7.25 -3.58 24.06
N LEU A 8 6.96 -4.43 25.04
CA LEU A 8 7.81 -5.55 25.41
C LEU A 8 7.32 -6.88 24.83
N LEU A 9 6.19 -6.92 24.12
CA LEU A 9 5.73 -8.17 23.51
C LEU A 9 6.62 -8.57 22.33
N PRO A 10 6.95 -9.87 22.19
CA PRO A 10 7.76 -10.33 21.07
C PRO A 10 7.02 -10.17 19.74
N CYS A 11 7.80 -10.06 18.68
CA CYS A 11 7.30 -10.16 17.33
C CYS A 11 6.68 -11.54 17.07
N THR A 12 5.57 -11.57 16.33
CA THR A 12 4.87 -12.80 15.93
C THR A 12 4.42 -12.71 14.48
N GLY A 13 4.29 -13.87 13.84
CA GLY A 13 3.78 -14.00 12.49
C GLY A 13 2.92 -15.23 12.33
N ALA A 14 1.77 -15.10 11.66
CA ALA A 14 0.89 -16.23 11.42
C ALA A 14 0.07 -16.05 10.13
N ALA A 15 -0.14 -17.14 9.41
CA ALA A 15 -1.18 -17.19 8.40
C ALA A 15 -2.57 -17.08 9.05
N GLY A 16 -3.53 -16.49 8.35
CA GLY A 16 -4.90 -16.36 8.81
C GLY A 16 -5.87 -15.94 7.72
N ASP A 17 -7.08 -15.62 8.15
CA ASP A 17 -8.11 -14.99 7.32
C ASP A 17 -8.15 -13.49 7.63
N PHE A 18 -8.18 -12.65 6.60
CA PHE A 18 -8.51 -11.23 6.72
C PHE A 18 -9.72 -10.94 5.86
N ARG A 19 -10.88 -10.84 6.49
CA ARG A 19 -12.14 -10.47 5.83
C ARG A 19 -12.47 -11.38 4.63
N GLY A 20 -12.19 -12.68 4.75
CA GLY A 20 -12.42 -13.69 3.71
C GLY A 20 -11.24 -13.91 2.75
N TRP A 21 -10.16 -13.13 2.84
CA TRP A 21 -8.93 -13.39 2.08
C TRP A 21 -7.90 -14.15 2.91
N ARG A 22 -7.12 -15.01 2.25
CA ARG A 22 -5.92 -15.59 2.86
C ARG A 22 -4.89 -14.51 3.11
N ALA A 23 -4.41 -14.43 4.33
CA ALA A 23 -3.51 -13.37 4.77
C ALA A 23 -2.36 -13.91 5.62
N VAL A 24 -1.32 -13.08 5.77
CA VAL A 24 -0.30 -13.23 6.81
C VAL A 24 -0.33 -12.00 7.69
N TYR A 25 -0.41 -12.25 8.99
CA TYR A 25 -0.36 -11.23 10.02
C TYR A 25 1.05 -11.15 10.59
N LEU A 26 1.58 -9.94 10.70
CA LEU A 26 2.78 -9.64 11.51
C LEU A 26 2.36 -8.75 12.68
N ARG A 27 2.80 -9.07 13.90
CA ARG A 27 2.46 -8.29 15.11
C ARG A 27 3.67 -8.11 16.01
N ASN A 28 3.70 -7.03 16.77
CA ASN A 28 4.76 -6.74 17.76
C ASN A 28 4.23 -6.18 19.10
N GLY A 29 2.94 -6.39 19.38
CA GLY A 29 2.24 -5.83 20.53
C GLY A 29 1.63 -4.45 20.30
N MET A 30 2.27 -3.57 19.53
CA MET A 30 1.72 -2.26 19.16
C MET A 30 1.02 -2.28 17.81
N LEU A 31 1.68 -2.87 16.82
CA LEU A 31 1.23 -2.95 15.44
C LEU A 31 0.58 -4.29 15.14
N THR A 32 -0.47 -4.25 14.33
CA THR A 32 -0.90 -5.39 13.51
C THR A 32 -0.78 -4.99 12.04
N VAL A 33 0.01 -5.74 11.28
CA VAL A 33 0.16 -5.56 9.84
C VAL A 33 -0.37 -6.81 9.14
N VAL A 34 -1.17 -6.61 8.10
CA VAL A 34 -1.80 -7.72 7.37
C VAL A 34 -1.41 -7.67 5.91
N ALA A 35 -0.66 -8.67 5.46
CA ALA A 35 -0.33 -8.87 4.05
C ALA A 35 -1.34 -9.82 3.39
N VAL A 36 -1.85 -9.45 2.22
CA VAL A 36 -2.76 -10.27 1.42
C VAL A 36 -2.15 -10.49 0.02
N PRO A 37 -1.43 -11.61 -0.19
CA PRO A 37 -0.71 -11.86 -1.43
C PRO A 37 -1.63 -11.99 -2.66
N ASP A 38 -2.84 -12.50 -2.48
CA ASP A 38 -3.75 -12.90 -3.56
C ASP A 38 -4.39 -11.72 -4.33
N ILE A 39 -4.21 -10.47 -3.87
CA ILE A 39 -4.82 -9.26 -4.46
C ILE A 39 -3.78 -8.19 -4.78
N GLY A 40 -2.66 -8.56 -5.38
CA GLY A 40 -1.58 -7.64 -5.76
C GLY A 40 -0.50 -7.46 -4.69
N GLY A 41 -0.35 -8.41 -3.76
CA GLY A 41 0.67 -8.32 -2.71
C GLY A 41 0.45 -7.14 -1.75
N ARG A 42 -0.81 -6.83 -1.45
CA ARG A 42 -1.18 -5.63 -0.67
C ARG A 42 -0.90 -5.79 0.80
N LEU A 43 -0.63 -4.66 1.47
CA LEU A 43 -0.91 -4.56 2.90
C LEU A 43 -2.33 -4.04 3.06
N MET A 44 -3.17 -4.81 3.74
CA MET A 44 -4.59 -4.51 3.92
C MET A 44 -4.93 -4.03 5.33
N ALA A 45 -3.96 -4.10 6.25
CA ALA A 45 -4.04 -3.43 7.54
C ALA A 45 -2.66 -2.94 7.97
N PHE A 46 -2.66 -1.76 8.57
CA PHE A 46 -1.61 -1.22 9.42
C PHE A 46 -2.38 -0.64 10.60
N ASP A 47 -2.44 -1.39 11.68
CA ASP A 47 -3.26 -1.06 12.84
C ASP A 47 -2.34 -0.70 14.00
N LEU A 48 -2.62 0.40 14.68
CA LEU A 48 -1.97 0.74 15.94
C LEU A 48 -2.96 0.46 17.07
N ALA A 49 -2.66 -0.56 17.87
CA ALA A 49 -3.61 -1.14 18.81
C ALA A 49 -4.93 -1.52 18.13
N ASP A 50 -6.03 -0.83 18.45
CA ASP A 50 -7.38 -1.05 17.92
C ASP A 50 -7.75 -0.10 16.77
N TYR A 51 -6.89 0.88 16.44
CA TYR A 51 -7.15 1.82 15.36
C TYR A 51 -6.57 1.31 14.03
N SER A 52 -7.43 1.16 13.02
CA SER A 52 -7.05 0.70 11.67
C SER A 52 -6.92 1.86 10.70
N TYR A 53 -5.74 2.04 10.11
CA TYR A 53 -5.47 3.21 9.25
C TYR A 53 -5.81 2.99 7.78
N LEU A 54 -5.80 1.74 7.29
CA LEU A 54 -5.90 1.48 5.85
C LEU A 54 -7.35 1.32 5.42
N TYR A 55 -7.69 1.96 4.29
CA TYR A 55 -8.99 1.80 3.65
C TYR A 55 -9.12 0.40 3.06
N VAL A 56 -10.30 -0.20 3.22
CA VAL A 56 -10.65 -1.50 2.64
C VAL A 56 -12.02 -1.41 2.01
N GLU A 57 -12.12 -1.70 0.71
CA GLU A 57 -13.40 -1.71 0.01
C GLU A 57 -14.29 -2.86 0.52
N ARG A 58 -15.35 -2.50 1.25
CA ARG A 58 -16.31 -3.43 1.87
C ARG A 58 -16.95 -4.35 0.86
N ALA A 59 -17.30 -3.85 -0.32
CA ALA A 59 -17.95 -4.63 -1.36
C ALA A 59 -17.04 -5.70 -1.99
N LEU A 60 -15.72 -5.62 -1.79
CA LEU A 60 -14.75 -6.56 -2.37
C LEU A 60 -14.22 -7.59 -1.37
N GLN A 61 -14.55 -7.48 -0.08
CA GLN A 61 -14.05 -8.37 0.97
C GLN A 61 -14.24 -9.85 0.63
N GLY A 62 -13.15 -10.62 0.73
CA GLY A 62 -13.09 -12.05 0.46
C GLY A 62 -13.22 -12.43 -1.01
N LYS A 63 -13.43 -11.47 -1.92
CA LYS A 63 -13.58 -11.75 -3.35
C LYS A 63 -12.22 -11.87 -4.00
N LEU A 64 -12.10 -12.89 -4.84
CA LEU A 64 -10.99 -13.08 -5.75
C LEU A 64 -11.57 -13.21 -7.16
N PHE A 65 -10.95 -12.54 -8.12
CA PHE A 65 -11.34 -12.59 -9.51
C PHE A 65 -10.23 -13.24 -10.34
N SER A 66 -10.61 -13.78 -11.49
CA SER A 66 -9.67 -14.19 -12.53
C SER A 66 -8.95 -12.98 -13.14
N ALA A 67 -7.87 -13.23 -13.88
CA ALA A 67 -7.16 -12.18 -14.61
C ALA A 67 -8.08 -11.44 -15.62
N GLU A 68 -8.98 -12.16 -16.28
CA GLU A 68 -9.95 -11.59 -17.21
C GLU A 68 -10.96 -10.69 -16.50
N GLU A 69 -11.53 -11.13 -15.38
CA GLU A 69 -12.46 -10.33 -14.58
C GLU A 69 -11.81 -9.11 -13.93
N ASN A 70 -10.53 -9.21 -13.53
CA ASN A 70 -9.76 -8.07 -13.03
C ASN A 70 -9.49 -7.04 -14.13
N LEU A 71 -9.19 -7.49 -15.36
CA LEU A 71 -8.99 -6.60 -16.50
C LEU A 71 -10.30 -5.94 -16.95
N GLY A 72 -11.40 -6.68 -16.97
CA GLY A 72 -12.70 -6.21 -17.44
C GLY A 72 -12.62 -5.66 -18.87
N ASP A 73 -13.15 -4.46 -19.07
CA ASP A 73 -13.06 -3.74 -20.35
C ASP A 73 -11.78 -2.87 -20.48
N GLY A 74 -10.86 -2.96 -19.52
CA GLY A 74 -9.64 -2.16 -19.48
C GLY A 74 -9.83 -0.71 -19.02
N SER A 75 -11.06 -0.28 -18.74
CA SER A 75 -11.36 1.07 -18.26
C SER A 75 -11.15 1.18 -16.74
N LEU A 76 -10.89 2.40 -16.24
CA LEU A 76 -10.84 2.66 -14.79
C LEU A 76 -12.12 2.25 -14.07
N ALA A 77 -13.28 2.21 -14.75
CA ALA A 77 -14.54 1.78 -14.15
C ALA A 77 -14.58 0.26 -13.87
N ALA A 78 -13.79 -0.54 -14.58
CA ALA A 78 -13.64 -1.97 -14.31
C ALA A 78 -12.72 -2.26 -13.13
N TRP A 79 -11.95 -1.27 -12.67
CA TRP A 79 -10.96 -1.46 -11.61
C TRP A 79 -11.56 -1.96 -10.30
N LYS A 80 -11.06 -3.11 -9.84
CA LYS A 80 -11.34 -3.66 -8.51
C LYS A 80 -10.40 -3.03 -7.48
N ASN A 81 -10.70 -1.80 -7.06
CA ASN A 81 -9.90 -1.14 -6.05
C ASN A 81 -10.17 -1.73 -4.65
N TYR A 82 -9.35 -2.70 -4.22
CA TYR A 82 -9.47 -3.32 -2.90
C TYR A 82 -9.16 -2.38 -1.72
N GLY A 83 -8.43 -1.28 -1.95
CA GLY A 83 -7.84 -0.46 -0.88
C GLY A 83 -6.43 -0.88 -0.51
N GLY A 84 -6.01 -0.54 0.72
CA GLY A 84 -4.72 -0.89 1.29
C GLY A 84 -3.53 -0.13 0.68
N ASP A 85 -2.35 -0.73 0.85
CA ASP A 85 -1.09 -0.33 0.23
C ASP A 85 -0.73 -1.22 -0.97
N LYS A 86 -0.20 -0.63 -2.03
CA LYS A 86 0.19 -1.30 -3.28
C LYS A 86 1.32 -0.55 -4.00
N THR A 87 2.10 -1.27 -4.80
CA THR A 87 3.18 -0.67 -5.61
C THR A 87 2.89 -0.79 -7.10
N TRP A 88 3.08 0.31 -7.80
CA TRP A 88 2.84 0.47 -9.23
C TRP A 88 4.06 1.03 -9.97
N PRO A 89 4.18 0.76 -11.28
CA PRO A 89 5.14 1.46 -12.12
C PRO A 89 4.70 2.90 -12.42
N ALA A 90 5.66 3.83 -12.40
CA ALA A 90 5.53 5.17 -12.93
C ALA A 90 6.48 5.39 -14.13
N PRO A 91 6.13 6.27 -15.08
CA PRO A 91 4.94 7.12 -15.09
C PRO A 91 3.66 6.36 -15.49
N GLN A 92 2.53 6.78 -14.92
CA GLN A 92 1.22 6.36 -15.42
C GLN A 92 0.83 7.19 -16.66
N GLY A 93 0.17 6.57 -17.63
CA GLY A 93 -0.34 7.23 -18.83
C GLY A 93 -0.78 6.25 -19.93
N TRP A 94 -1.36 6.79 -21.00
CA TRP A 94 -1.96 6.02 -22.10
C TRP A 94 -1.39 6.35 -23.48
N ASP A 95 -0.41 7.25 -23.55
CA ASP A 95 0.10 7.81 -24.81
C ASP A 95 1.02 6.83 -25.54
N ASN A 96 1.80 6.03 -24.79
CA ASN A 96 2.81 5.14 -25.37
C ASN A 96 3.23 4.00 -24.43
N GLU A 97 4.04 3.08 -24.93
CA GLU A 97 4.51 1.88 -24.23
C GLU A 97 5.42 2.16 -23.01
N GLN A 98 5.98 3.37 -22.89
CA GLN A 98 6.81 3.79 -21.74
C GLN A 98 5.97 4.32 -20.58
N GLN A 99 4.64 4.24 -20.69
CA GLN A 99 3.71 4.59 -19.64
C GLN A 99 2.93 3.36 -19.15
N TRP A 100 2.71 3.31 -17.84
CA TRP A 100 1.87 2.30 -17.24
C TRP A 100 0.40 2.74 -17.34
N HIS A 101 -0.49 1.95 -17.95
CA HIS A 101 -1.89 2.38 -18.17
C HIS A 101 -2.68 2.56 -16.87
N GLY A 102 -2.10 2.18 -15.73
CA GLY A 102 -2.80 2.18 -14.47
C GLY A 102 -3.61 0.91 -14.27
N PRO A 103 -4.38 0.86 -13.18
CA PRO A 103 -5.42 -0.13 -13.08
C PRO A 103 -6.55 0.11 -14.11
N PRO A 104 -7.33 -0.91 -14.48
CA PRO A 104 -7.19 -2.30 -14.06
C PRO A 104 -5.96 -2.98 -14.66
N ASP A 105 -5.14 -3.60 -13.81
CA ASP A 105 -3.97 -4.39 -14.22
C ASP A 105 -4.05 -5.78 -13.53
N PRO A 106 -4.15 -6.88 -14.31
CA PRO A 106 -4.40 -8.21 -13.75
C PRO A 106 -3.13 -8.89 -13.20
N VAL A 107 -1.96 -8.23 -13.26
CA VAL A 107 -0.66 -8.82 -12.93
C VAL A 107 -0.01 -8.13 -11.74
N LEU A 108 0.28 -6.85 -11.87
CA LEU A 108 0.96 -6.03 -10.88
C LEU A 108 -0.01 -5.48 -9.83
N ASP A 109 -1.21 -4.99 -10.22
CA ASP A 109 -2.18 -4.38 -9.28
C ASP A 109 -3.06 -5.40 -8.55
N THR A 110 -3.44 -6.49 -9.23
CA THR A 110 -4.40 -7.48 -8.70
C THR A 110 -3.95 -8.94 -8.84
N GLY A 111 -2.75 -9.18 -9.39
CA GLY A 111 -2.23 -10.54 -9.55
C GLY A 111 -1.93 -11.21 -8.20
N ARG A 112 -1.81 -12.54 -8.21
CA ARG A 112 -1.51 -13.32 -7.01
C ARG A 112 0.00 -13.36 -6.79
N TYR A 113 0.47 -12.64 -5.79
CA TYR A 113 1.89 -12.57 -5.47
C TYR A 113 2.33 -13.86 -4.76
N HIS A 114 3.55 -14.30 -5.07
CA HIS A 114 4.20 -15.37 -4.32
C HIS A 114 4.69 -14.83 -2.98
N LEU A 115 4.32 -15.50 -1.90
CA LEU A 115 4.72 -15.17 -0.54
C LEU A 115 5.92 -16.03 -0.12
N GLN A 116 6.93 -15.40 0.47
CA GLN A 116 8.04 -16.03 1.17
C GLN A 116 8.07 -15.54 2.63
N GLY A 117 8.26 -16.47 3.56
CA GLY A 117 8.15 -16.21 5.00
C GLY A 117 6.74 -16.53 5.58
N PRO A 118 6.41 -16.00 6.77
CA PRO A 118 7.17 -14.99 7.50
C PRO A 118 8.45 -15.54 8.18
N GLU A 119 9.45 -14.69 8.33
CA GLU A 119 10.64 -14.92 9.15
C GLU A 119 10.49 -14.18 10.47
N ILE A 120 10.50 -14.91 11.59
CA ILE A 120 10.12 -14.39 12.91
C ILE A 120 11.21 -14.69 13.94
N THR A 121 11.57 -13.65 14.69
CA THR A 121 12.33 -13.71 15.95
C THR A 121 11.57 -12.89 17.00
N ASP A 122 12.03 -12.88 18.25
CA ASP A 122 11.41 -12.01 19.28
C ASP A 122 11.48 -10.53 18.92
N ASP A 123 12.53 -10.09 18.21
CA ASP A 123 12.79 -8.66 17.96
C ASP A 123 12.35 -8.19 16.57
N VAL A 124 12.18 -9.10 15.61
CA VAL A 124 11.87 -8.78 14.21
C VAL A 124 10.88 -9.78 13.64
N ALA A 125 9.90 -9.27 12.89
CA ALA A 125 9.04 -10.06 12.02
C ALA A 125 9.06 -9.51 10.60
N SER A 126 9.26 -10.37 9.61
CA SER A 126 9.28 -9.96 8.21
C SER A 126 8.64 -10.98 7.26
N LEU A 127 8.27 -10.54 6.08
CA LEU A 127 7.85 -11.39 4.95
C LEU A 127 8.20 -10.72 3.63
N GLU A 128 8.23 -11.49 2.55
CA GLU A 128 8.45 -10.99 1.20
C GLU A 128 7.33 -11.45 0.27
N MET A 129 6.85 -10.54 -0.58
CA MET A 129 5.88 -10.82 -1.63
C MET A 129 6.47 -10.45 -2.98
N THR A 130 6.36 -11.36 -3.94
CA THR A 130 6.89 -11.19 -5.29
C THR A 130 5.77 -11.32 -6.32
N SER A 131 5.64 -10.34 -7.22
CA SER A 131 4.62 -10.37 -8.27
C SER A 131 4.84 -11.52 -9.26
N PRO A 132 3.78 -11.95 -9.97
CA PRO A 132 3.97 -12.65 -11.22
C PRO A 132 4.82 -11.79 -12.21
N PRO A 133 5.51 -12.42 -13.17
CA PRO A 133 6.20 -11.66 -14.22
C PRO A 133 5.19 -10.89 -15.08
N ASP A 134 5.38 -9.58 -15.24
CA ASP A 134 4.58 -8.80 -16.18
C ASP A 134 5.27 -8.67 -17.54
N ALA A 135 4.71 -9.33 -18.55
CA ALA A 135 5.24 -9.32 -19.90
C ALA A 135 5.18 -7.92 -20.54
N ARG A 136 4.21 -7.08 -20.14
CA ARG A 136 3.99 -5.76 -20.74
C ARG A 136 5.09 -4.79 -20.33
N THR A 137 5.27 -4.59 -19.03
CA THR A 137 6.30 -3.69 -18.48
C THR A 137 7.70 -4.32 -18.48
N GLY A 138 7.79 -5.65 -18.49
CA GLY A 138 9.04 -6.39 -18.31
C GLY A 138 9.50 -6.44 -16.85
N LEU A 139 8.62 -6.15 -15.90
CA LEU A 139 8.91 -6.06 -14.47
C LEU A 139 8.53 -7.32 -13.70
N ARG A 140 9.24 -7.50 -12.59
CA ARG A 140 8.78 -8.23 -11.41
C ARG A 140 8.93 -7.32 -10.19
N ILE A 141 7.87 -7.19 -9.42
CA ILE A 141 7.84 -6.39 -8.18
C ILE A 141 8.20 -7.30 -7.01
N GLY A 142 9.13 -6.85 -6.16
CA GLY A 142 9.41 -7.42 -4.85
C GLY A 142 9.02 -6.43 -3.75
N ARG A 143 8.35 -6.92 -2.72
CA ARG A 143 7.86 -6.15 -1.56
C ARG A 143 8.26 -6.88 -0.29
N ARG A 144 9.24 -6.35 0.46
CA ARG A 144 9.62 -6.90 1.77
C ARG A 144 9.09 -6.02 2.88
N VAL A 145 8.38 -6.64 3.80
CA VAL A 145 7.70 -5.98 4.91
C VAL A 145 8.43 -6.36 6.19
N THR A 146 8.80 -5.39 7.01
CA THR A 146 9.50 -5.63 8.28
C THR A 146 8.91 -4.77 9.39
N ILE A 147 8.65 -5.40 10.53
CA ILE A 147 8.32 -4.71 11.79
C ILE A 147 9.30 -5.13 12.88
N PHE A 148 9.49 -4.24 13.85
CA PHE A 148 10.44 -4.42 14.95
C PHE A 148 9.73 -4.36 16.30
N ARG A 149 10.15 -5.16 17.26
CA ARG A 149 9.69 -5.08 18.64
C ARG A 149 9.87 -3.68 19.21
N GLY A 150 8.92 -3.23 20.03
CA GLY A 150 9.00 -1.91 20.68
C GLY A 150 8.82 -0.72 19.73
N SER A 151 8.39 -0.94 18.47
CA SER A 151 8.26 0.11 17.46
C SER A 151 6.85 0.18 16.87
N SER A 152 6.36 1.40 16.63
CA SER A 152 5.16 1.65 15.81
C SER A 152 5.50 1.87 14.33
N ARG A 153 6.72 1.54 13.89
CA ARG A 153 7.16 1.70 12.50
C ARG A 153 7.13 0.38 11.75
N LEU A 154 6.61 0.44 10.52
CA LEU A 154 6.83 -0.57 9.48
C LEU A 154 7.88 -0.07 8.49
N THR A 155 8.72 -0.99 8.01
CA THR A 155 9.63 -0.77 6.87
C THR A 155 9.13 -1.58 5.68
N LEU A 156 9.03 -0.93 4.52
CA LEU A 156 8.65 -1.55 3.26
C LEU A 156 9.78 -1.34 2.25
N ASP A 157 10.51 -2.40 1.93
CA ASP A 157 11.54 -2.37 0.89
C ASP A 157 10.92 -2.81 -0.45
N LEU A 158 10.94 -1.89 -1.41
CA LEU A 158 10.32 -2.06 -2.73
C LEU A 158 11.40 -2.22 -3.79
N THR A 159 11.28 -3.26 -4.61
CA THR A 159 12.25 -3.57 -5.68
C THR A 159 11.55 -3.83 -7.00
N PHE A 160 12.05 -3.21 -8.07
CA PHE A 160 11.71 -3.56 -9.45
C PHE A 160 12.87 -4.33 -10.08
N THR A 161 12.59 -5.56 -10.53
CA THR A 161 13.54 -6.37 -11.28
C THR A 161 13.17 -6.35 -12.76
N ASN A 162 14.12 -5.94 -13.63
CA ASN A 162 13.97 -6.10 -15.07
C ASN A 162 14.16 -7.59 -15.44
N ILE A 163 13.07 -8.24 -15.83
CA ILE A 163 13.06 -9.65 -16.23
C ILE A 163 13.01 -9.83 -17.75
N SER A 164 13.08 -8.72 -18.50
CA SER A 164 13.09 -8.72 -19.96
C SER A 164 14.52 -8.78 -20.52
N ARG A 165 14.64 -8.93 -21.84
CA ARG A 165 15.93 -8.87 -22.56
C ARG A 165 16.28 -7.47 -23.08
N ARG A 166 15.48 -6.45 -22.76
CA ARG A 166 15.66 -5.07 -23.21
C ARG A 166 15.87 -4.15 -22.03
N PRO A 167 16.57 -3.01 -22.19
CA PRO A 167 16.52 -1.96 -21.19
C PRO A 167 15.08 -1.46 -21.05
N ILE A 168 14.65 -1.23 -19.81
CA ILE A 168 13.36 -0.64 -19.46
C ILE A 168 13.61 0.52 -18.50
N ARG A 169 12.68 1.47 -18.43
CA ARG A 169 12.78 2.61 -17.53
C ARG A 169 11.44 2.79 -16.82
N TRP A 170 11.44 2.54 -15.52
CA TRP A 170 10.29 2.69 -14.64
C TRP A 170 10.77 3.27 -13.31
N SER A 171 9.89 4.00 -12.63
CA SER A 171 10.05 4.40 -11.24
C SER A 171 9.07 3.64 -10.37
N ILE A 172 9.44 3.41 -9.11
CA ILE A 172 8.53 2.86 -8.11
C ILE A 172 7.54 3.96 -7.71
N TRP A 173 6.25 3.65 -7.81
CA TRP A 173 5.17 4.48 -7.28
C TRP A 173 4.39 3.66 -6.26
N ASP A 174 4.58 3.97 -4.98
CA ASP A 174 3.85 3.32 -3.90
C ASP A 174 2.59 4.12 -3.55
N VAL A 175 1.47 3.42 -3.35
CA VAL A 175 0.15 4.00 -3.15
C VAL A 175 -0.47 3.39 -1.91
N VAL A 176 -0.59 4.20 -0.87
CA VAL A 176 -1.31 3.88 0.36
C VAL A 176 -2.67 4.56 0.36
N GLN A 177 -3.73 3.81 0.65
CA GLN A 177 -5.09 4.34 0.78
C GLN A 177 -5.52 4.30 2.24
N LEU A 178 -5.84 5.46 2.80
CA LEU A 178 -6.22 5.60 4.21
C LEU A 178 -7.73 5.60 4.39
N GLN A 179 -8.15 5.04 5.51
CA GLN A 179 -9.52 5.09 6.00
C GLN A 179 -9.81 6.51 6.51
N ALA A 180 -10.15 7.42 5.59
CA ALA A 180 -10.46 8.82 5.90
C ALA A 180 -11.97 9.05 6.13
N GLU A 181 -12.63 8.09 6.78
CA GLU A 181 -14.06 8.11 7.05
C GLU A 181 -14.31 7.69 8.51
N GLN A 182 -15.23 8.35 9.19
CA GLN A 182 -15.70 8.02 10.53
C GLN A 182 -17.18 7.61 10.47
N GLN A 183 -17.59 6.74 11.38
CA GLN A 183 -18.99 6.36 11.53
C GLN A 183 -19.70 7.30 12.51
N ALA A 184 -20.78 7.93 12.08
CA ALA A 184 -21.66 8.72 12.93
C ALA A 184 -22.57 7.83 13.79
N GLU A 185 -23.23 8.43 14.80
CA GLU A 185 -24.14 7.71 15.71
C GLU A 185 -25.30 7.02 14.99
N ASP A 186 -25.77 7.59 13.88
CA ASP A 186 -26.84 7.01 13.04
C ASP A 186 -26.34 5.91 12.08
N GLY A 187 -25.05 5.60 12.14
CA GLY A 187 -24.39 4.60 11.30
C GLY A 187 -23.94 5.13 9.94
N SER A 188 -24.22 6.38 9.59
CA SER A 188 -23.73 7.01 8.36
C SER A 188 -22.22 7.24 8.40
N LEU A 189 -21.61 7.42 7.22
CA LEU A 189 -20.17 7.63 7.08
C LEU A 189 -19.91 9.10 6.78
N LEU A 190 -19.07 9.72 7.58
CA LEU A 190 -18.65 11.12 7.46
C LEU A 190 -17.14 11.18 7.15
N PRO A 191 -16.66 12.19 6.42
CA PRO A 191 -15.23 12.39 6.22
C PRO A 191 -14.49 12.57 7.56
N ASP A 192 -13.36 11.90 7.72
CA ASP A 192 -12.46 12.11 8.86
C ASP A 192 -11.60 13.35 8.63
N THR A 193 -11.97 14.47 9.21
CA THR A 193 -11.22 15.74 9.11
C THR A 193 -9.95 15.78 9.96
N THR A 194 -9.66 14.71 10.71
CA THR A 194 -8.45 14.54 11.53
C THR A 194 -7.41 13.65 10.86
N CYS A 195 -7.72 13.06 9.70
CA CYS A 195 -6.78 12.26 8.93
C CYS A 195 -5.69 13.16 8.33
N VAL A 196 -4.46 13.02 8.82
CA VAL A 196 -3.31 13.79 8.33
C VAL A 196 -2.19 12.85 7.88
N VAL A 197 -1.69 13.07 6.68
CA VAL A 197 -0.49 12.43 6.14
C VAL A 197 0.63 13.43 6.10
N THR A 198 1.81 13.03 6.57
CA THR A 198 3.02 13.83 6.41
C THR A 198 4.12 13.03 5.74
N ALA A 199 4.93 13.71 4.93
CA ALA A 199 6.11 13.13 4.30
C ALA A 199 7.24 14.16 4.32
N PRO A 200 8.50 13.76 4.52
CA PRO A 200 9.63 14.67 4.38
C PRO A 200 9.68 15.28 2.98
N LEU A 201 9.91 16.59 2.90
CA LEU A 201 10.19 17.24 1.63
C LEU A 201 11.56 16.82 1.12
N ASN A 202 11.65 16.58 -0.19
CA ASN A 202 12.94 16.39 -0.84
C ASN A 202 13.57 17.78 -1.10
N PRO A 203 14.69 18.14 -0.44
CA PRO A 203 15.37 19.42 -0.65
C PRO A 203 15.95 19.57 -2.07
N HIS A 204 16.04 18.46 -2.82
CA HIS A 204 16.45 18.42 -4.22
C HIS A 204 15.28 18.15 -5.17
N SER A 205 14.04 18.40 -4.72
CA SER A 205 12.87 18.24 -5.58
C SER A 205 12.99 19.14 -6.81
N ARG A 206 12.56 18.63 -7.97
CA ARG A 206 12.45 19.42 -9.20
C ARG A 206 11.22 20.34 -9.21
N PHE A 207 10.29 20.11 -8.28
CA PHE A 207 9.06 20.88 -8.18
C PHE A 207 9.24 22.00 -7.16
N GLU A 208 8.74 23.19 -7.49
CA GLU A 208 8.90 24.39 -6.67
C GLU A 208 8.36 24.22 -5.23
N ARG A 209 7.17 23.63 -5.10
CA ARG A 209 6.54 23.33 -3.79
C ARG A 209 7.09 22.06 -3.13
N GLY A 210 8.10 21.43 -3.72
CA GLY A 210 8.64 20.14 -3.28
C GLY A 210 7.82 18.91 -3.72
N PHE A 211 6.57 19.09 -4.16
CA PHE A 211 5.68 18.05 -4.67
C PHE A 211 4.91 18.51 -5.93
N GLN A 212 4.22 17.57 -6.58
CA GLN A 212 3.33 17.83 -7.72
C GLN A 212 1.95 17.21 -7.45
N VAL A 213 0.89 17.96 -7.71
CA VAL A 213 -0.48 17.43 -7.73
C VAL A 213 -0.67 16.72 -9.08
N MET A 214 -0.82 15.39 -9.06
CA MET A 214 -1.00 14.59 -10.28
C MET A 214 -2.43 14.65 -10.83
N PHE A 215 -3.42 14.76 -9.94
CA PHE A 215 -4.84 14.82 -10.27
C PHE A 215 -5.59 15.74 -9.30
N GLY A 216 -6.61 16.43 -9.80
CA GLY A 216 -7.40 17.41 -9.04
C GLY A 216 -6.86 18.83 -9.13
N ASP A 217 -7.44 19.73 -8.34
CA ASP A 217 -7.09 21.14 -8.35
C ASP A 217 -5.70 21.37 -7.74
N GLU A 218 -4.84 22.11 -8.44
CA GLU A 218 -3.47 22.44 -7.99
C GLU A 218 -3.45 23.24 -6.68
N ASP A 219 -4.50 24.03 -6.46
CA ASP A 219 -4.70 24.91 -5.30
C ASP A 219 -5.60 24.28 -4.21
N ASN A 220 -5.84 22.96 -4.28
CA ASN A 220 -6.63 22.28 -3.25
C ASN A 220 -5.99 22.50 -1.85
N PRO A 221 -6.74 23.06 -0.88
CA PRO A 221 -6.21 23.42 0.44
C PRO A 221 -5.76 22.21 1.27
N GLN A 222 -6.08 20.99 0.84
CA GLN A 222 -5.56 19.75 1.42
C GLN A 222 -4.04 19.63 1.31
N TRP A 223 -3.43 20.17 0.24
CA TRP A 223 -2.01 20.00 -0.04
C TRP A 223 -1.17 21.17 0.49
N GLN A 224 -0.44 20.93 1.57
CA GLN A 224 0.29 21.97 2.28
C GLN A 224 1.75 21.59 2.51
N VAL A 225 2.54 22.61 2.85
CA VAL A 225 3.94 22.49 3.26
C VAL A 225 4.10 23.12 4.63
N ASP A 226 4.64 22.36 5.57
CA ASP A 226 5.21 22.87 6.81
C ASP A 226 6.70 23.12 6.60
N GLU A 227 7.04 24.35 6.21
CA GLU A 227 8.44 24.74 5.93
C GLU A 227 9.32 24.68 7.18
N ALA A 228 8.76 24.93 8.37
CA ALA A 228 9.51 24.97 9.62
C ALA A 228 10.06 23.58 9.98
N ASN A 229 9.31 22.52 9.65
CA ASN A 229 9.70 21.14 9.89
C ASN A 229 10.15 20.40 8.61
N GLY A 230 10.08 21.05 7.45
CA GLY A 230 10.47 20.46 6.16
C GLY A 230 9.55 19.31 5.73
N LEU A 231 8.24 19.43 5.97
CA LEU A 231 7.26 18.37 5.72
C LEU A 231 6.22 18.79 4.66
N PHE A 232 5.90 17.87 3.75
CA PHE A 232 4.62 17.87 3.06
C PHE A 232 3.52 17.43 4.04
N VAL A 233 2.35 18.05 3.94
CA VAL A 233 1.18 17.76 4.78
C VAL A 233 -0.06 17.63 3.88
N GLY A 234 -0.70 16.47 3.90
CA GLY A 234 -2.02 16.21 3.31
C GLY A 234 -3.06 16.06 4.41
N ARG A 235 -4.15 16.83 4.37
CA ARG A 235 -5.26 16.79 5.35
C ARG A 235 -6.61 17.09 4.73
#